data_AF-A0A3P3DLI3-F1
#
_entry.id   AF-A0A3P3DLI3-F1
#
_cell.length_a   1.000
_cell.length_b   1.000
_cell.length_c   1.000
_cell.angle_alpha   90.00
_cell.angle_beta   90.00
_cell.angle_gamma   90.00
#
_symmetry.space_group_name_H-M   'P 1'
#
loop_
_entity.id
_entity.type
_entity.pdbx_description
1 polymer ?
#
loop_
_entity_poly.entity_id
_entity_poly.type
_entity_poly.pdbx_seq_one_letter_code
_entity_poly.pdbx_strand_id
1 'polypeptide(L)'
;MVRYSVYPAMIVLLAGCGAQVAGPGAAPPGAVSRVQAVAAECRLLEEAQRRMVAASGRAPGDILTGCPGHESARDEMPLKAQTAALRRANAAQVPAVVRGLGLQGPRIYRRMITRGVPEGIAQQLAASDLMAEAARR
;
A
#
# COMPACT_ATOMS: atom_id res chain seq x y z
N MET A 1 -12.73 -32.78 -57.45
CA MET A 1 -11.87 -33.39 -56.41
C MET A 1 -10.85 -32.35 -55.95
N VAL A 2 -10.75 -32.21 -54.64
CA VAL A 2 -10.35 -30.99 -53.92
C VAL A 2 -8.83 -30.84 -53.86
N ARG A 3 -8.34 -29.65 -54.23
CA ARG A 3 -6.95 -29.18 -54.06
C ARG A 3 -6.79 -28.67 -52.62
N TYR A 4 -5.89 -29.27 -51.83
CA TYR A 4 -5.52 -28.76 -50.51
C TYR A 4 -4.40 -27.73 -50.68
N SER A 5 -4.76 -26.46 -50.51
CA SER A 5 -3.85 -25.32 -50.45
C SER A 5 -3.36 -25.15 -49.02
N VAL A 6 -2.04 -25.23 -48.84
CA VAL A 6 -1.32 -24.89 -47.62
C VAL A 6 -1.47 -23.39 -47.39
N TYR A 7 -2.11 -22.98 -46.28
CA TYR A 7 -2.11 -21.60 -45.83
C TYR A 7 -1.28 -21.49 -44.55
N PRO A 8 -0.16 -20.74 -44.55
CA PRO A 8 0.44 -20.26 -43.31
C PRO A 8 -0.42 -19.09 -42.81
N ALA A 9 -1.21 -19.33 -41.76
CA ALA A 9 -1.91 -18.24 -41.08
C ALA A 9 -0.89 -17.45 -40.26
N MET A 10 -0.55 -16.27 -40.80
CA MET A 10 0.21 -15.21 -40.17
C MET A 10 -0.23 -14.98 -38.72
N ILE A 11 0.75 -15.06 -37.83
CA ILE A 11 0.72 -14.54 -36.46
C ILE A 11 0.61 -13.01 -36.58
N VAL A 12 -0.55 -12.44 -36.27
CA VAL A 12 -0.72 -10.99 -36.11
C VAL A 12 -0.14 -10.61 -34.75
N LEU A 13 1.12 -10.16 -34.78
CA LEU A 13 1.77 -9.46 -33.68
C LEU A 13 1.08 -8.10 -33.51
N LEU A 14 0.24 -7.98 -32.47
CA LEU A 14 -0.20 -6.69 -31.95
C LEU A 14 0.98 -5.99 -31.29
N ALA A 15 1.74 -5.25 -32.11
CA ALA A 15 2.68 -4.23 -31.67
C ALA A 15 1.88 -3.04 -31.10
N GLY A 16 1.73 -3.01 -29.76
CA GLY A 16 1.27 -1.85 -29.01
C GLY A 16 2.43 -1.21 -28.27
N CYS A 17 2.68 0.08 -28.54
CA CYS A 17 3.81 0.89 -28.10
C CYS A 17 4.20 0.77 -26.61
N GLY A 18 5.15 -0.12 -26.31
CA GLY A 18 5.99 -0.01 -25.13
C GLY A 18 7.11 0.98 -25.39
N ALA A 19 6.88 2.28 -25.17
CA ALA A 19 7.97 3.24 -25.04
C ALA A 19 8.70 2.98 -23.70
N GLN A 20 9.51 1.92 -23.65
CA GLN A 20 10.43 1.64 -22.56
C GLN A 20 11.80 2.18 -22.95
N VAL A 21 11.96 3.50 -22.89
CA VAL A 21 13.30 4.09 -22.76
C VAL A 21 13.56 4.22 -21.26
N ALA A 22 14.18 3.19 -20.70
CA ALA A 22 14.94 3.29 -19.46
C ALA A 22 16.10 2.32 -19.60
N GLY A 23 17.29 2.85 -19.89
CA GLY A 23 18.52 2.06 -19.89
C GLY A 23 18.73 1.39 -18.53
N PRO A 24 19.62 0.39 -18.45
CA PRO A 24 19.99 -0.25 -17.19
C PRO A 24 20.84 0.72 -16.36
N GLY A 25 20.20 1.76 -15.80
CA GLY A 25 20.73 2.51 -14.69
C GLY A 25 20.62 1.60 -13.48
N ALA A 26 21.75 1.01 -13.07
CA ALA A 26 21.86 0.26 -11.83
C ALA A 26 21.16 1.05 -10.71
N ALA A 27 20.16 0.43 -10.08
CA ALA A 27 19.54 1.00 -8.89
C ALA A 27 20.67 1.33 -7.90
N PRO A 28 20.70 2.55 -7.31
CA PRO A 28 21.76 2.91 -6.39
C PRO A 28 21.84 1.87 -5.27
N PRO A 29 23.04 1.35 -4.94
CA PRO A 29 23.19 0.40 -3.85
C PRO A 29 22.71 1.07 -2.56
N GLY A 30 21.62 0.55 -1.99
CA GLY A 30 20.94 1.10 -0.81
C GLY A 30 19.47 1.48 -1.00
N ALA A 31 18.94 1.45 -2.23
CA ALA A 31 17.51 1.67 -2.46
C ALA A 31 16.67 0.50 -1.91
N VAL A 32 15.69 0.82 -1.05
CA VAL A 32 14.76 -0.18 -0.51
C VAL A 32 13.90 -0.70 -1.67
N SER A 33 13.84 -2.02 -1.84
CA SER A 33 13.02 -2.58 -2.91
C SER A 33 11.54 -2.30 -2.65
N ARG A 34 10.74 -2.15 -3.72
CA ARG A 34 9.29 -1.93 -3.57
C ARG A 34 8.62 -2.99 -2.70
N VAL A 35 9.08 -4.24 -2.80
CA VAL A 35 8.57 -5.37 -2.00
C VAL A 35 8.87 -5.17 -0.52
N GLN A 36 10.10 -4.74 -0.18
CA GLN A 36 10.50 -4.46 1.20
C GLN A 36 9.72 -3.28 1.78
N ALA A 37 9.51 -2.22 1.00
CA ALA A 37 8.72 -1.06 1.43
C ALA A 37 7.26 -1.45 1.74
N VAL A 38 6.63 -2.27 0.89
CA VAL A 38 5.28 -2.78 1.12
C VAL A 38 5.24 -3.68 2.37
N ALA A 39 6.21 -4.57 2.54
CA ALA A 39 6.28 -5.43 3.72
C ALA A 39 6.45 -4.62 5.02
N ALA A 40 7.25 -3.55 5.01
CA ALA A 40 7.40 -2.66 6.15
C ALA A 40 6.10 -1.90 6.48
N GLU A 41 5.41 -1.37 5.47
CA GLU A 41 4.11 -0.73 5.63
C GLU A 41 3.06 -1.72 6.19
N CYS A 42 3.06 -2.97 5.73
CA CYS A 42 2.17 -3.99 6.23
C CYS A 42 2.44 -4.39 7.67
N ARG A 43 3.72 -4.52 8.09
CA ARG A 43 4.07 -4.76 9.50
C ARG A 43 3.57 -3.63 10.41
N LEU A 44 3.64 -2.39 9.95
CA LEU A 44 3.08 -1.24 10.66
C LEU A 44 1.54 -1.34 10.80
N LEU A 45 0.84 -1.76 9.73
CA LEU A 45 -0.61 -1.93 9.73
C LEU A 45 -1.06 -3.12 10.60
N GLU A 46 -0.31 -4.21 10.63
CA GLU A 46 -0.55 -5.33 11.54
C GLU A 46 -0.43 -4.91 13.00
N GLU A 47 0.59 -4.11 13.33
CA GLU A 47 0.72 -3.54 14.66
C GLU A 47 -0.45 -2.61 15.00
N ALA A 48 -0.91 -1.79 14.05
CA ALA A 48 -2.10 -0.97 14.24
C ALA A 48 -3.35 -1.83 14.52
N GLN A 49 -3.54 -2.92 13.77
CA GLN A 49 -4.63 -3.86 13.98
C GLN A 49 -4.54 -4.50 15.37
N ARG A 50 -3.36 -4.98 15.79
CA ARG A 50 -3.13 -5.56 17.12
C ARG A 50 -3.52 -4.58 18.23
N ARG A 51 -3.10 -3.31 18.12
CA ARG A 51 -3.46 -2.26 19.10
C ARG A 51 -4.95 -1.96 19.11
N MET A 52 -5.61 -2.01 17.96
CA MET A 52 -7.07 -1.82 17.88
C MET A 52 -7.84 -2.96 18.55
N VAL A 53 -7.42 -4.22 18.29
CA VAL A 53 -7.99 -5.39 18.96
C VAL A 53 -7.77 -5.29 20.47
N ALA A 54 -6.56 -4.92 20.91
CA ALA A 54 -6.27 -4.73 22.33
C ALA A 54 -7.11 -3.61 22.98
N ALA A 55 -7.37 -2.52 22.27
CA ALA A 55 -8.11 -1.37 22.81
C ALA A 55 -9.64 -1.54 22.78
N SER A 56 -10.18 -2.30 21.82
CA SER A 56 -11.63 -2.33 21.55
C SER A 56 -12.22 -3.72 21.32
N GLY A 57 -11.41 -4.77 21.44
CA GLY A 57 -11.82 -6.16 21.23
C GLY A 57 -12.03 -6.56 19.76
N ARG A 58 -11.95 -5.61 18.82
CA ARG A 58 -12.11 -5.84 17.39
C ARG A 58 -11.28 -4.88 16.55
N ALA A 59 -10.95 -5.28 15.33
CA ALA A 59 -10.38 -4.39 14.33
C ALA A 59 -10.97 -4.71 12.95
N PRO A 60 -11.21 -3.71 12.08
CA PRO A 60 -11.63 -3.93 10.71
C PRO A 60 -10.60 -4.79 9.95
N GLY A 61 -11.08 -5.72 9.12
CA GLY A 61 -10.23 -6.48 8.21
C GLY A 61 -9.57 -5.60 7.14
N ASP A 62 -10.21 -4.48 6.81
CA ASP A 62 -9.81 -3.49 5.79
C ASP A 62 -8.39 -2.92 6.01
N ILE A 63 -7.92 -2.96 7.27
CA ILE A 63 -6.59 -2.47 7.65
C ILE A 63 -5.50 -3.20 6.87
N LEU A 64 -5.69 -4.51 6.66
CA LEU A 64 -4.69 -5.39 6.06
C LEU A 64 -4.99 -5.74 4.60
N THR A 65 -6.01 -5.15 3.99
CA THR A 65 -6.32 -5.38 2.57
C THR A 65 -5.11 -5.04 1.69
N GLY A 66 -4.69 -6.01 0.87
CA GLY A 66 -3.53 -5.90 -0.01
C GLY A 66 -2.18 -6.09 0.67
N CYS A 67 -2.14 -6.52 1.93
CA CYS A 67 -0.90 -6.94 2.59
C CYS A 67 -0.56 -8.40 2.28
N PRO A 68 0.73 -8.74 2.07
CA PRO A 68 1.16 -10.13 1.92
C PRO A 68 0.77 -10.97 3.14
N GLY A 69 0.23 -12.17 2.93
CA GLY A 69 -0.26 -13.04 4.00
C GLY A 69 -1.69 -12.73 4.49
N HIS A 70 -2.33 -11.70 3.91
CA HIS A 70 -3.70 -11.28 4.20
C HIS A 70 -4.56 -11.28 2.93
N GLU A 71 -4.38 -12.27 2.07
CA GLU A 71 -5.07 -12.38 0.77
C GLU A 71 -6.59 -12.54 0.92
N SER A 72 -7.05 -13.04 2.08
CA SER A 72 -8.46 -13.17 2.42
C SER A 72 -9.07 -11.88 2.99
N ALA A 73 -8.27 -10.87 3.34
CA ALA A 73 -8.76 -9.61 3.87
C ALA A 73 -9.53 -8.85 2.79
N ARG A 74 -10.83 -8.60 3.04
CA ARG A 74 -11.71 -7.89 2.13
C ARG A 74 -11.93 -6.46 2.59
N ASP A 75 -12.16 -5.59 1.62
CA ASP A 75 -12.69 -4.24 1.87
C ASP A 75 -14.20 -4.38 2.12
N GLU A 76 -14.57 -4.41 3.39
CA GLU A 76 -15.93 -4.50 3.90
C GLU A 76 -16.41 -3.18 4.51
N MET A 77 -15.53 -2.17 4.56
CA MET A 77 -15.85 -0.86 5.11
C MET A 77 -17.01 -0.24 4.31
N PRO A 78 -18.15 0.08 4.94
CA PRO A 78 -19.26 0.71 4.22
C PRO A 78 -18.83 2.06 3.62
N LEU A 79 -19.35 2.43 2.46
CA LEU A 79 -18.97 3.66 1.74
C LEU A 79 -19.05 4.93 2.61
N LYS A 80 -20.07 5.02 3.48
CA LYS A 80 -20.22 6.11 4.46
C LYS A 80 -19.03 6.16 5.43
N ALA A 81 -18.57 5.01 5.90
CA ALA A 81 -17.42 4.90 6.79
C ALA A 81 -16.10 5.20 6.04
N GLN A 82 -15.95 4.75 4.80
CA GLN A 82 -14.80 5.10 3.95
C GLN A 82 -14.69 6.62 3.76
N THR A 83 -15.80 7.27 3.42
CA THR A 83 -15.86 8.73 3.25
C THR A 83 -15.52 9.46 4.56
N ALA A 84 -15.99 8.95 5.70
CA ALA A 84 -15.63 9.50 7.01
C ALA A 84 -14.15 9.29 7.34
N ALA A 85 -13.58 8.14 7.03
CA ALA A 85 -12.16 7.84 7.21
C ALA A 85 -11.27 8.74 6.35
N LEU A 86 -11.64 8.97 5.08
CA LEU A 86 -10.94 9.90 4.19
C LEU A 86 -10.98 11.34 4.71
N ARG A 87 -12.15 11.82 5.15
CA ARG A 87 -12.26 13.16 5.75
C ARG A 87 -11.39 13.30 6.99
N ARG A 88 -11.39 12.30 7.89
CA ARG A 88 -10.51 12.27 9.05
C ARG A 88 -9.04 12.29 8.65
N ALA A 89 -8.63 11.46 7.69
CA ALA A 89 -7.24 11.41 7.24
C ALA A 89 -6.75 12.74 6.64
N ASN A 90 -7.63 13.45 5.91
CA ASN A 90 -7.31 14.77 5.37
C ASN A 90 -7.23 15.85 6.46
N ALA A 91 -8.06 15.76 7.48
CA ALA A 91 -8.06 16.67 8.63
C ALA A 91 -6.99 16.34 9.68
N ALA A 92 -6.44 15.13 9.67
CA ALA A 92 -5.51 14.65 10.68
C ALA A 92 -4.25 15.50 10.74
N GLN A 93 -3.87 15.87 11.96
CA GLN A 93 -2.66 16.65 12.18
C GLN A 93 -1.44 15.72 12.14
N VAL A 94 -0.70 15.76 11.05
CA VAL A 94 0.48 14.90 10.87
C VAL A 94 1.56 15.30 11.89
N PRO A 95 2.01 14.40 12.78
CA PRO A 95 3.02 14.71 13.79
C PRO A 95 4.34 15.20 13.18
N ALA A 96 5.05 16.08 13.88
CA ALA A 96 6.33 16.62 13.40
C ALA A 96 7.36 15.52 13.11
N VAL A 97 7.42 14.49 13.95
CA VAL A 97 8.30 13.32 13.74
C VAL A 97 8.01 12.63 12.41
N VAL A 98 6.73 12.48 12.04
CA VAL A 98 6.32 11.86 10.77
C VAL A 98 6.62 12.76 9.58
N ARG A 99 6.48 14.08 9.73
CA ARG A 99 6.89 15.05 8.70
C ARG A 99 8.40 15.00 8.45
N GLY A 100 9.19 14.71 9.48
CA GLY A 100 10.64 14.51 9.37
C GLY A 100 11.05 13.28 8.55
N LEU A 101 10.15 12.32 8.33
CA LEU A 101 10.40 11.12 7.52
C LEU A 101 10.22 11.35 6.00
N GLY A 102 10.22 12.61 5.56
CA GLY A 102 10.04 12.99 4.16
C GLY A 102 8.62 12.77 3.66
N LEU A 103 8.45 12.64 2.33
CA LEU A 103 7.13 12.57 1.69
C LEU A 103 6.34 11.29 2.02
N GLN A 104 7.01 10.22 2.42
CA GLN A 104 6.36 8.93 2.66
C GLN A 104 5.68 8.89 4.03
N GLY A 105 6.30 9.46 5.07
CA GLY A 105 5.74 9.49 6.42
C GLY A 105 4.29 10.00 6.46
N PRO A 106 4.00 11.23 5.99
CA PRO A 106 2.64 11.77 5.96
C PRO A 106 1.66 10.93 5.13
N ARG A 107 2.13 10.33 4.02
CA ARG A 107 1.29 9.47 3.16
C ARG A 107 0.89 8.19 3.88
N ILE A 108 1.82 7.53 4.56
CA ILE A 108 1.58 6.30 5.32
C ILE A 108 0.67 6.60 6.52
N TYR A 109 0.96 7.66 7.26
CA TYR A 109 0.14 8.09 8.40
C TYR A 109 -1.32 8.34 8.02
N ARG A 110 -1.56 9.10 6.94
CA ARG A 110 -2.92 9.32 6.43
C ARG A 110 -3.56 8.02 5.94
N ARG A 111 -2.79 7.14 5.30
CA ARG A 111 -3.29 5.85 4.82
C ARG A 111 -3.78 4.95 5.95
N MET A 112 -3.07 4.91 7.08
CA MET A 112 -3.54 4.21 8.28
C MET A 112 -4.96 4.68 8.66
N ILE A 113 -5.17 6.00 8.70
CA ILE A 113 -6.46 6.59 9.06
C ILE A 113 -7.54 6.27 8.02
N THR A 114 -7.22 6.34 6.72
CA THR A 114 -8.17 5.97 5.66
C THR A 114 -8.58 4.50 5.73
N ARG A 115 -7.69 3.62 6.21
CA ARG A 115 -7.96 2.20 6.42
C ARG A 115 -8.69 1.90 7.73
N GLY A 116 -9.13 2.93 8.46
CA GLY A 116 -9.95 2.79 9.65
C GLY A 116 -9.18 2.84 10.96
N VAL A 117 -7.85 3.01 10.95
CA VAL A 117 -7.06 3.17 12.18
C VAL A 117 -7.48 4.47 12.88
N PRO A 118 -7.89 4.43 14.17
CA PRO A 118 -8.18 5.64 14.95
C PRO A 118 -6.94 6.53 15.07
N GLU A 119 -7.14 7.85 15.06
CA GLU A 119 -6.04 8.82 15.09
C GLU A 119 -5.14 8.65 16.31
N GLY A 120 -5.71 8.34 17.49
CA GLY A 120 -4.91 8.08 18.70
C GLY A 120 -3.94 6.90 18.55
N ILE A 121 -4.34 5.82 17.88
CA ILE A 121 -3.46 4.67 17.61
C ILE A 121 -2.44 5.04 16.54
N ALA A 122 -2.84 5.77 15.51
CA ALA A 122 -1.91 6.28 14.50
C ALA A 122 -0.85 7.21 15.12
N GLN A 123 -1.23 8.06 16.07
CA GLN A 123 -0.30 8.93 16.81
C GLN A 123 0.68 8.14 17.68
N GLN A 124 0.23 7.07 18.34
CA GLN A 124 1.13 6.21 19.10
C GLN A 124 2.15 5.50 18.19
N LEU A 125 1.74 5.12 16.98
CA LEU A 125 2.64 4.48 16.00
C LEU A 125 3.51 5.47 15.23
N ALA A 126 3.11 6.73 15.16
CA ALA A 126 3.84 7.79 14.48
C ALA A 126 5.29 7.96 14.96
N ALA A 127 5.56 7.70 16.24
CA ALA A 127 6.88 7.77 16.85
C ALA A 127 7.61 6.42 16.94
N SER A 128 7.06 5.36 16.34
CA SER A 128 7.65 4.02 16.40
C SER A 128 8.70 3.79 15.31
N ASP A 129 9.62 2.87 15.56
CA ASP A 129 10.59 2.42 14.57
C ASP A 129 9.91 1.79 13.34
N LEU A 130 8.72 1.19 13.52
CA LEU A 130 7.92 0.66 12.41
C LEU A 130 7.48 1.75 11.44
N MET A 131 7.13 2.93 11.93
CA MET A 131 6.79 4.07 11.06
C MET A 131 8.03 4.58 10.33
N ALA A 132 9.16 4.69 11.02
CA ALA A 132 10.43 5.06 10.39
C ALA A 132 10.83 4.05 9.30
N GLU A 133 10.68 2.75 9.57
CA GLU A 133 10.91 1.66 8.63
C GLU A 133 10.00 1.73 7.41
N ALA A 134 8.69 1.86 7.62
CA ALA A 134 7.72 1.94 6.53
C ALA A 134 7.97 3.16 5.62
N ALA A 135 8.49 4.25 6.18
CA ALA A 135 8.78 5.46 5.43
C ALA A 135 10.09 5.41 4.64
N ARG A 136 10.97 4.42 4.85
CA ARG A 136 12.23 4.29 4.08
C ARG A 136 11.92 3.90 2.64
N ARG A 137 12.36 4.71 1.68
CA ARG A 137 12.32 4.42 0.24
C ARG A 137 13.55 4.98 -0.43
#